data_AF-A0A5S4WC89-F1
#
_entry.id   AF-A0A5S4WC89-F1
#
_cell.length_a   1.000
_cell.length_b   1.000
_cell.length_c   1.000
_cell.angle_alpha   90.00
_cell.angle_beta   90.00
_cell.angle_gamma   90.00
#
_symmetry.space_group_name_H-M   'P 1'
#
loop_
_entity.id
_entity.type
_entity.pdbx_description
1 polymer ?
#
loop_
_entity_poly.entity_id
_entity_poly.type
_entity_poly.pdbx_seq_one_letter_code
_entity_poly.pdbx_strand_id
1 'polypeptide(L)'
;MIRRSWTPAASIEETLALWAASLREIKKRIRPLFTQERVATNAGLFLEGLLGDEQRKTGWMRAEAAGDPGPWRQQAILGRGDWDADA
;
A
#
# COMPACT_ATOMS: atom_id res chain seq x y z
N MET A 1 -5.66 25.60 -36.40
CA MET A 1 -6.84 25.13 -35.65
C MET A 1 -6.36 24.14 -34.60
N ILE A 2 -6.14 24.58 -33.36
CA ILE A 2 -5.62 23.72 -32.28
C ILE A 2 -6.81 23.08 -31.57
N ARG A 3 -7.01 21.77 -31.75
CA ARG A 3 -7.92 20.99 -30.89
C ARG A 3 -7.28 20.89 -29.51
N ARG A 4 -7.67 21.77 -28.58
CA ARG A 4 -7.51 21.49 -27.15
C ARG A 4 -8.45 20.34 -26.82
N SER A 5 -7.93 19.12 -26.77
CA SER A 5 -8.63 17.99 -26.17
C SER A 5 -8.75 18.26 -24.68
N TRP A 6 -9.92 18.73 -24.26
CA TRP A 6 -10.29 18.76 -22.84
C TRP A 6 -10.77 17.35 -22.51
N THR A 7 -9.88 16.49 -22.01
CA THR A 7 -10.34 15.30 -21.29
C THR A 7 -11.07 15.80 -20.05
N PRO A 8 -12.36 15.48 -19.87
CA PRO A 8 -13.06 15.77 -18.63
C PRO A 8 -12.26 15.18 -17.47
N ALA A 9 -12.12 15.92 -16.38
CA ALA A 9 -11.59 15.35 -15.15
C ALA A 9 -12.50 14.17 -14.75
N ALA A 10 -11.90 13.02 -14.45
CA ALA A 10 -12.64 11.87 -13.94
C ALA A 10 -13.42 12.26 -12.68
N SER A 11 -14.58 11.64 -12.47
CA SER A 11 -15.35 11.86 -11.24
C SER A 11 -14.53 11.41 -10.01
N ILE A 12 -14.96 11.83 -8.82
CA ILE A 12 -14.33 11.38 -7.57
C ILE A 12 -14.47 9.85 -7.44
N GLU A 13 -15.63 9.31 -7.80
CA GLU A 13 -15.91 7.87 -7.77
C GLU A 13 -15.02 7.09 -8.75
N GLU A 14 -14.86 7.60 -9.97
CA GLU A 14 -13.96 7.00 -10.98
C GLU A 14 -12.51 7.02 -10.50
N THR A 15 -12.09 8.13 -9.90
CA THR A 15 -10.74 8.29 -9.33
C THR A 15 -10.52 7.30 -8.18
N LEU A 16 -11.47 7.18 -7.26
CA LEU A 16 -11.41 6.22 -6.15
C LEU A 16 -11.39 4.76 -6.63
N ALA A 17 -12.19 4.43 -7.65
CA ALA A 17 -12.20 3.11 -8.24
C ALA A 17 -10.85 2.77 -8.90
N LEU A 18 -10.26 3.73 -9.61
CA LEU A 18 -8.93 3.58 -10.21
C LEU A 18 -7.86 3.39 -9.13
N TRP A 19 -7.90 4.16 -8.04
CA TRP A 19 -7.01 4.00 -6.89
C TRP A 19 -7.14 2.63 -6.24
N ALA A 20 -8.35 2.18 -5.94
CA ALA A 20 -8.60 0.87 -5.36
C ALA A 20 -8.16 -0.28 -6.28
N ALA A 21 -8.33 -0.14 -7.59
CA ALA A 21 -7.80 -1.09 -8.58
C ALA A 21 -6.26 -1.11 -8.59
N SER A 22 -5.64 0.07 -8.61
CA SER A 22 -4.18 0.22 -8.63
C SER A 22 -3.53 -0.34 -7.37
N LEU A 23 -4.12 -0.09 -6.20
CA LEU A 23 -3.64 -0.63 -4.93
C LEU A 23 -3.72 -2.17 -4.91
N ARG A 24 -4.83 -2.75 -5.39
CA ARG A 24 -4.96 -4.21 -5.55
C ARG A 24 -3.91 -4.77 -6.50
N GLU A 25 -3.62 -4.07 -7.60
CA GLU A 25 -2.64 -4.52 -8.57
C GLU A 25 -1.20 -4.49 -8.01
N ILE A 26 -0.84 -3.43 -7.29
CA ILE A 26 0.45 -3.38 -6.59
C ILE A 26 0.57 -4.53 -5.60
N LYS A 27 -0.46 -4.79 -4.78
CA LYS A 27 -0.48 -5.91 -3.83
C LYS A 27 -0.28 -7.26 -4.52
N LYS A 28 -0.87 -7.49 -5.69
CA LYS A 28 -0.64 -8.70 -6.49
C LYS A 28 0.79 -8.78 -7.01
N ARG A 29 1.34 -7.67 -7.53
CA ARG A 29 2.69 -7.63 -8.09
C ARG A 29 3.78 -7.89 -7.04
N ILE A 30 3.60 -7.40 -5.81
CA ILE A 30 4.58 -7.61 -4.72
C ILE A 30 4.41 -8.97 -4.03
N ARG A 31 3.26 -9.64 -4.16
CA ARG A 31 2.98 -10.91 -3.48
C ARG A 31 4.08 -11.98 -3.70
N PRO A 32 4.60 -12.20 -4.92
CA PRO A 32 5.64 -13.21 -5.16
C PRO A 32 6.99 -12.91 -4.47
N LEU A 33 7.24 -11.67 -4.05
CA LEU A 33 8.45 -11.29 -3.32
C LEU A 33 8.49 -11.87 -1.90
N PHE A 34 7.35 -12.38 -1.41
CA PHE A 34 7.23 -12.94 -0.07
C PHE A 34 6.97 -14.45 -0.13
N THR A 35 7.80 -15.23 0.57
CA THR A 35 7.67 -16.69 0.64
C THR A 35 6.45 -17.13 1.45
N GLN A 36 6.10 -16.38 2.51
CA GLN A 36 4.98 -16.69 3.39
C GLN A 36 3.76 -15.80 3.11
N GLU A 37 2.58 -16.41 3.01
CA GLU A 37 1.31 -15.69 2.80
C GLU A 37 1.08 -14.62 3.87
N ARG A 38 1.28 -14.96 5.15
CA ARG A 38 1.14 -14.01 6.27
C ARG A 38 2.04 -12.78 6.10
N VAL A 39 3.25 -12.95 5.60
CA VAL A 39 4.20 -11.84 5.40
C VAL A 39 3.71 -10.96 4.24
N ALA A 40 3.24 -11.55 3.15
CA ALA A 40 2.64 -10.80 2.05
C ALA A 40 1.39 -10.01 2.47
N THR A 41 0.51 -10.63 3.27
CA THR A 41 -0.67 -9.95 3.82
C THR A 41 -0.27 -8.75 4.67
N ASN A 42 0.69 -8.92 5.58
CA ASN A 42 1.19 -7.82 6.40
C ASN A 42 1.84 -6.72 5.55
N ALA A 43 2.59 -7.06 4.49
CA ALA A 43 3.14 -6.08 3.55
C ALA A 43 2.03 -5.28 2.83
N GLY A 44 0.93 -5.93 2.49
CA GLY A 44 -0.26 -5.25 1.95
C GLY A 44 -0.91 -4.28 2.95
N LEU A 45 -1.03 -4.68 4.22
CA LEU A 45 -1.56 -3.83 5.30
C LEU A 45 -0.62 -2.65 5.60
N PHE A 46 0.69 -2.89 5.55
CA PHE A 46 1.70 -1.84 5.68
C PHE A 46 1.55 -0.78 4.59
N LEU A 47 1.36 -1.19 3.32
CA LEU A 47 1.14 -0.29 2.20
C LEU A 47 -0.16 0.52 2.34
N GLU A 48 -1.24 -0.12 2.78
CA GLU A 48 -2.50 0.57 3.11
C GLU A 48 -2.30 1.60 4.23
N GLY A 49 -1.61 1.24 5.32
CA GLY A 49 -1.29 2.17 6.39
C GLY A 49 -0.39 3.33 5.96
N LEU A 50 0.48 3.13 4.96
CA LEU A 50 1.29 4.20 4.37
C LEU A 50 0.49 5.16 3.50
N LEU A 51 -0.52 4.66 2.79
CA LEU A 51 -1.36 5.46 1.89
C LEU A 51 -2.62 6.01 2.56
N GLY A 52 -2.93 5.54 3.77
CA GLY A 52 -4.06 6.01 4.58
C GLY A 52 -3.91 7.46 5.03
N ASP A 53 -5.03 8.02 5.49
CA ASP A 53 -5.23 9.42 5.88
C ASP A 53 -4.53 9.83 7.18
N GLU A 54 -3.89 8.87 7.86
CA GLU A 54 -3.27 9.10 9.15
C GLU A 54 -2.09 10.10 9.04
N GLN A 55 -2.16 11.21 9.78
CA GLN A 55 -1.15 12.27 9.68
C GLN A 55 0.22 11.85 10.23
N ARG A 56 0.25 10.99 11.27
CA ARG A 56 1.49 10.46 11.85
C ARG A 56 1.55 8.95 11.72
N LYS A 57 2.44 8.47 10.87
CA LYS A 57 2.57 7.03 10.57
C LYS A 57 3.67 6.40 11.43
N THR A 58 3.45 6.35 12.74
CA THR A 58 4.33 5.56 13.62
C THR A 58 4.11 4.06 13.39
N GLY A 59 5.08 3.23 13.80
CA GLY A 59 4.91 1.77 13.72
C GLY A 59 3.73 1.25 14.53
N TRP A 60 3.39 1.92 15.64
CA TRP A 60 2.25 1.57 16.50
C TRP A 60 0.91 1.92 15.84
N MET A 61 0.77 3.15 15.33
CA MET A 61 -0.48 3.59 14.69
C MET A 61 -0.82 2.77 13.43
N ARG A 62 0.19 2.40 12.63
CA ARG A 62 -0.04 1.49 11.50
C ARG A 62 -0.46 0.09 11.93
N ALA A 63 0.07 -0.40 13.04
CA ALA A 63 -0.32 -1.70 13.58
C ALA A 63 -1.76 -1.68 14.10
N GLU A 64 -2.17 -0.64 14.82
CA GLU A 64 -3.56 -0.44 15.23
C GLU A 64 -4.51 -0.38 14.03
N ALA A 65 -4.17 0.41 13.00
CA ALA A 65 -4.95 0.50 11.77
C ALA A 65 -5.08 -0.85 11.03
N ALA A 66 -4.06 -1.71 11.15
CA ALA A 66 -4.06 -3.07 10.61
C ALA A 66 -4.79 -4.09 11.51
N GLY A 67 -5.26 -3.70 12.69
CA GLY A 67 -5.87 -4.59 13.69
C GLY A 67 -4.86 -5.48 14.42
N ASP A 68 -3.58 -5.15 14.36
CA ASP A 68 -2.52 -5.89 15.03
C ASP A 68 -2.46 -5.53 16.54
N PRO A 69 -2.19 -6.48 17.44
CA PRO A 69 -2.07 -6.22 18.87
C PRO A 69 -0.77 -5.47 19.26
N GLY A 70 0.06 -5.13 18.27
CA GLY A 70 1.32 -4.43 18.48
C GLY A 70 2.17 -4.36 17.20
N PRO A 71 3.28 -3.59 17.22
CA PRO A 71 3.98 -3.17 16.01
C PRO A 71 4.83 -4.27 15.35
N TRP A 72 5.00 -5.43 15.97
CA TRP A 72 6.00 -6.42 15.57
C TRP A 72 5.78 -6.99 14.17
N ARG A 73 4.52 -7.15 13.74
CA ARG A 73 4.19 -7.65 12.41
C ARG A 73 4.57 -6.65 11.33
N GLN A 74 4.31 -5.37 11.58
CA GLN A 74 4.70 -4.26 10.70
C GLN A 74 6.22 -4.06 10.69
N GLN A 75 6.88 -4.14 11.85
CA GLN A 75 8.34 -4.04 11.96
C GLN A 75 9.06 -5.21 11.30
N ALA A 76 8.51 -6.42 11.34
CA ALA A 76 9.14 -7.60 10.74
C ALA A 76 9.30 -7.47 9.22
N ILE A 77 8.41 -6.72 8.54
CA ILE A 77 8.55 -6.41 7.10
C ILE A 77 9.83 -5.62 6.84
N LEU A 78 10.10 -4.62 7.70
CA LEU A 78 11.23 -3.70 7.52
C LEU A 78 12.54 -4.24 8.09
N GLY A 79 12.48 -5.09 9.11
CA GLY A 79 13.66 -5.48 9.91
C GLY A 79 14.14 -6.91 9.72
N ARG A 80 13.46 -7.75 8.94
CA ARG A 80 13.83 -9.17 8.78
C ARG A 80 13.93 -9.66 7.32
N GLY A 81 13.65 -8.80 6.36
CA GLY A 81 13.86 -9.09 4.94
C GLY A 81 15.25 -8.65 4.49
N ASP A 82 15.86 -9.43 3.60
CA ASP A 82 17.01 -8.96 2.82
C ASP A 82 16.43 -8.06 1.73
N TRP A 83 16.56 -6.75 1.90
CA TRP A 83 15.98 -5.75 1.00
C TRP A 83 17.10 -4.89 0.44
N ASP A 84 17.14 -4.81 -0.89
CA ASP A 84 17.95 -3.85 -1.62
C ASP A 84 17.05 -3.16 -2.64
N ALA A 85 17.04 -1.83 -2.62
CA ALA A 85 16.26 -1.03 -3.55
C ALA A 85 16.90 -0.97 -4.95
N ASP A 86 18.21 -1.27 -5.02
CA ASP A 86 19.05 -1.16 -6.20
C ASP A 86 19.47 -2.54 -6.78
N ALA A 87 19.13 -3.65 -6.11
CA ALA A 87 19.42 -5.02 -6.58
C ALA A 87 18.61 -5.48 -7.80
#